data_AF-Q9S349-F1
#
_entry.id   AF-Q9S349-F1
#
_cell.length_a   1.000
_cell.length_b   1.000
_cell.length_c   1.000
_cell.angle_alpha   90.00
_cell.angle_beta   90.00
_cell.angle_gamma   90.00
#
_symmetry.space_group_name_H-M   'P 1'
#
loop_
_entity.id
_entity.type
_entity.pdbx_description
1 polymer ?
#
loop_
_entity_poly.entity_id
_entity_poly.type
_entity_poly.pdbx_seq_one_letter_code
_entity_poly.pdbx_strand_id
1 'polypeptide(L)'
;SALGDSDSAALQLNKVVGEARAERPTVDALNMMYARYYLDIKDYTNAAKYAQKVIDTKKYLLSATADEMAAEYTNDEGTEPIMQLPATLTENGSGTNGDYTRFAAYALLKQYGYPGGGLYEEPYSLPSQKLLNLYEDKDLRVDQWFQTGIYTVYLAGRFFKSGVITFNKYEGNPALTSNGVPNGRQHVKPFLISEAYLIAAEPTSRQATFQQPRQH
;
A
#
# COMPACT_ATOMS: atom_id res chain seq x y z
N SER A 1 -16.18 -14.53 21.26
CA SER A 1 -15.02 -13.63 21.15
C SER A 1 -14.51 -13.70 19.72
N ALA A 2 -13.81 -12.70 19.20
CA ALA A 2 -13.26 -12.73 17.83
C ALA A 2 -12.44 -14.01 17.53
N LEU A 3 -11.77 -14.57 18.55
CA LEU A 3 -11.06 -15.85 18.47
C LEU A 3 -12.00 -17.05 18.25
N GLY A 4 -13.14 -17.12 18.95
CA GLY A 4 -14.09 -18.23 18.80
C GLY A 4 -14.74 -18.31 17.42
N ASP A 5 -15.03 -17.17 16.77
CA ASP A 5 -15.53 -17.14 15.39
C ASP A 5 -14.42 -17.48 14.37
N SER A 6 -13.17 -17.08 14.68
CA SER A 6 -12.01 -17.39 13.83
C SER A 6 -11.66 -18.88 13.85
N ASP A 7 -11.81 -19.57 14.99
CA ASP A 7 -11.53 -21.00 15.11
C ASP A 7 -12.55 -21.86 14.33
N SER A 8 -13.81 -21.42 14.27
CA SER A 8 -14.84 -22.01 13.40
C SER A 8 -14.56 -21.75 11.92
N ALA A 9 -14.15 -20.53 11.58
CA ALA A 9 -13.74 -20.19 10.21
C ALA A 9 -12.49 -20.97 9.76
N ALA A 10 -11.54 -21.25 10.66
CA ALA A 10 -10.35 -22.04 10.38
C ALA A 10 -10.70 -23.43 9.87
N LEU A 11 -11.71 -24.09 10.45
CA LEU A 11 -12.16 -25.42 10.01
C LEU A 11 -12.70 -25.44 8.57
N GLN A 12 -13.32 -24.35 8.11
CA GLN A 12 -13.88 -24.26 6.77
C GLN A 12 -12.87 -23.71 5.75
N LEU A 13 -12.06 -22.72 6.14
CA LEU A 13 -11.07 -22.08 5.27
C LEU A 13 -9.80 -22.89 5.07
N ASN A 14 -9.47 -23.83 5.97
CA ASN A 14 -8.31 -24.73 5.79
C ASN A 14 -8.37 -25.54 4.47
N LYS A 15 -9.55 -25.65 3.84
CA LYS A 15 -9.75 -26.32 2.54
C LYS A 15 -9.65 -25.35 1.36
N VAL A 16 -9.62 -24.05 1.62
CA VAL A 16 -9.52 -23.00 0.60
C VAL A 16 -8.05 -22.61 0.44
N VAL A 17 -7.44 -23.17 -0.60
CA VAL A 17 -6.04 -22.90 -0.96
C VAL A 17 -5.88 -21.41 -1.30
N GLY A 18 -4.88 -20.76 -0.72
CA GLY A 18 -4.53 -19.38 -1.07
C GLY A 18 -3.80 -19.28 -2.40
N GLU A 19 -3.92 -18.12 -3.03
CA GLU A 19 -3.26 -17.72 -4.27
C GLU A 19 -3.09 -16.19 -4.26
N ALA A 20 -2.16 -15.67 -5.06
CA ALA A 20 -1.98 -14.22 -5.20
C ALA A 20 -3.25 -13.56 -5.71
N ARG A 21 -3.62 -12.43 -5.10
CA ARG A 21 -4.81 -11.62 -5.44
C ARG A 21 -6.14 -12.37 -5.30
N ALA A 22 -6.23 -13.35 -4.40
CA ALA A 22 -7.49 -14.01 -4.12
C ALA A 22 -8.60 -12.99 -3.73
N GLU A 23 -9.73 -13.03 -4.44
CA GLU A 23 -10.89 -12.14 -4.19
C GLU A 23 -11.81 -12.62 -3.07
N ARG A 24 -11.41 -13.70 -2.39
CA ARG A 24 -12.17 -14.38 -1.35
C ARG A 24 -11.25 -14.75 -0.19
N PRO A 25 -11.79 -14.93 1.04
CA PRO A 25 -10.99 -15.42 2.16
C PRO A 25 -10.38 -16.80 1.85
N THR A 26 -9.11 -16.96 2.21
CA THR A 26 -8.33 -18.20 2.06
C THR A 26 -7.65 -18.55 3.38
N VAL A 27 -7.09 -19.76 3.49
CA VAL A 27 -6.28 -20.12 4.66
C VAL A 27 -5.08 -19.18 4.86
N ASP A 28 -4.49 -18.67 3.77
CA ASP A 28 -3.33 -17.78 3.81
C ASP A 28 -3.74 -16.37 4.30
N ALA A 29 -4.91 -15.87 3.90
CA ALA A 29 -5.48 -14.62 4.43
C ALA A 29 -5.85 -14.75 5.93
N LEU A 30 -6.39 -15.91 6.34
CA LEU A 30 -6.68 -16.18 7.75
C LEU A 30 -5.39 -16.21 8.60
N ASN A 31 -4.32 -16.82 8.10
CA ASN A 31 -3.01 -16.78 8.77
C ASN A 31 -2.50 -15.35 8.94
N MET A 32 -2.64 -14.46 7.94
CA MET A 32 -2.28 -13.05 8.11
C MET A 32 -3.13 -12.31 9.14
N MET A 33 -4.44 -12.59 9.18
CA MET A 33 -5.30 -12.02 10.21
C MET A 33 -4.84 -12.43 11.61
N TYR A 34 -4.50 -13.71 11.81
CA TYR A 34 -3.92 -14.18 13.07
C TYR A 34 -2.56 -13.52 13.35
N ALA A 35 -1.69 -13.36 12.35
CA ALA A 35 -0.41 -12.70 12.51
C ALA A 35 -0.56 -11.26 13.04
N ARG A 36 -1.47 -10.46 12.45
CA ARG A 36 -1.82 -9.12 12.95
C ARG A 36 -2.40 -9.15 14.37
N TYR A 37 -3.35 -10.05 14.62
CA TYR A 37 -3.98 -10.18 15.94
C TYR A 37 -2.94 -10.45 17.03
N TYR A 38 -2.07 -11.43 16.82
CA TYR A 38 -1.01 -11.76 17.78
C TYR A 38 0.00 -10.64 17.93
N LEU A 39 0.31 -9.92 16.85
CA LEU A 39 1.15 -8.73 16.93
C LEU A 39 0.51 -7.64 17.81
N ASP A 40 -0.77 -7.36 17.64
CA ASP A 40 -1.50 -6.33 18.40
C ASP A 40 -1.53 -6.63 19.91
N ILE A 41 -1.66 -7.92 20.28
CA ILE A 41 -1.59 -8.36 21.69
C ILE A 41 -0.15 -8.61 22.18
N LYS A 42 0.85 -8.27 21.38
CA LYS A 42 2.30 -8.39 21.69
C LYS A 42 2.78 -9.82 21.92
N ASP A 43 2.06 -10.80 21.38
CA ASP A 43 2.50 -12.19 21.30
C ASP A 43 3.33 -12.39 20.03
N TYR A 44 4.56 -11.89 20.07
CA TYR A 44 5.45 -11.86 18.91
C TYR A 44 5.81 -13.26 18.41
N THR A 45 5.83 -14.26 19.29
CA THR A 45 6.12 -15.65 18.93
C THR A 45 5.01 -16.20 18.03
N ASN A 46 3.75 -16.05 18.42
CA ASN A 46 2.64 -16.49 17.56
C ASN A 46 2.48 -15.60 16.34
N ALA A 47 2.70 -14.28 16.44
CA ALA A 47 2.65 -13.38 15.29
C ALA A 47 3.61 -13.83 14.18
N ALA A 48 4.89 -14.06 14.53
CA ALA A 48 5.90 -14.54 13.59
C ALA A 48 5.58 -15.94 13.06
N LYS A 49 5.09 -16.86 13.91
CA LYS A 49 4.67 -18.21 13.49
C LYS A 49 3.60 -18.17 12.39
N TYR A 50 2.57 -17.34 12.54
CA TYR A 50 1.49 -17.24 11.56
C TYR A 50 1.91 -16.50 10.29
N ALA A 51 2.73 -15.46 10.39
CA ALA A 51 3.33 -14.82 9.22
C ALA A 51 4.22 -15.79 8.42
N GLN A 52 5.03 -16.61 9.11
CA GLN A 52 5.92 -17.57 8.48
C GLN A 52 5.16 -18.63 7.68
N LYS A 53 3.99 -19.08 8.15
CA LYS A 53 3.13 -20.01 7.39
C LYS A 53 2.80 -19.47 6.00
N VAL A 54 2.58 -18.17 5.87
CA VAL A 54 2.28 -17.51 4.59
C VAL A 54 3.55 -17.38 3.74
N ILE A 55 4.65 -16.92 4.34
CA ILE A 55 5.97 -16.78 3.68
C ILE A 55 6.46 -18.12 3.12
N ASP A 56 6.22 -19.22 3.83
CA ASP A 56 6.68 -20.55 3.43
C ASP A 56 5.86 -21.16 2.29
N THR A 57 4.69 -20.60 1.97
CA THR A 57 3.93 -21.03 0.79
C THR A 57 4.65 -20.71 -0.52
N LYS A 58 5.49 -19.67 -0.54
CA LYS A 58 6.18 -19.14 -1.74
C LYS A 58 5.24 -18.73 -2.89
N LYS A 59 3.95 -18.53 -2.61
CA LYS A 59 2.95 -18.14 -3.62
C LYS A 59 2.91 -16.64 -3.90
N TYR A 60 3.44 -15.84 -2.97
CA TYR A 60 3.41 -14.39 -3.01
C TYR A 60 4.84 -13.88 -3.11
N LEU A 61 5.09 -12.99 -4.06
CA LEU A 61 6.43 -12.51 -4.37
C LEU A 61 6.49 -10.99 -4.19
N LEU A 62 7.56 -10.53 -3.55
CA LEU A 62 7.86 -9.10 -3.41
C LEU A 62 8.23 -8.51 -4.77
N SER A 63 7.75 -7.30 -5.03
CA SER A 63 8.17 -6.52 -6.19
C SER A 63 9.67 -6.21 -6.08
N ALA A 64 10.44 -6.46 -7.14
CA ALA A 64 11.89 -6.27 -7.19
C ALA A 64 12.32 -5.22 -8.23
N THR A 65 11.40 -4.76 -9.08
CA THR A 65 11.65 -3.80 -10.15
C THR A 65 10.61 -2.68 -10.17
N ALA A 66 10.91 -1.57 -10.84
CA ALA A 66 9.96 -0.46 -11.01
C ALA A 66 8.67 -0.91 -11.73
N ASP A 67 8.79 -1.78 -12.74
CA ASP A 67 7.64 -2.31 -13.47
C ASP A 67 6.75 -3.19 -12.58
N GLU A 68 7.34 -4.05 -11.75
CA GLU A 68 6.60 -4.85 -10.77
C GLU A 68 5.94 -3.96 -9.70
N MET A 69 6.62 -2.90 -9.26
CA MET A 69 6.07 -1.91 -8.32
C MET A 69 4.88 -1.16 -8.93
N ALA A 70 4.93 -0.80 -10.22
CA ALA A 70 3.80 -0.19 -10.92
C ALA A 70 2.65 -1.19 -11.10
N ALA A 71 2.95 -2.44 -11.47
CA ALA A 71 1.96 -3.51 -11.55
C ALA A 71 1.27 -3.73 -10.20
N GLU A 72 2.03 -3.75 -9.11
CA GLU A 72 1.52 -3.88 -7.75
C GLU A 72 0.70 -2.66 -7.34
N TYR A 73 1.31 -1.49 -7.21
CA TYR A 73 0.70 -0.36 -6.50
C TYR A 73 -0.18 0.54 -7.37
N THR A 74 -0.12 0.41 -8.69
CA THR A 74 -0.94 1.21 -9.62
C THR A 74 -1.96 0.37 -10.37
N ASN A 75 -1.55 -0.75 -10.97
CA ASN A 75 -2.41 -1.50 -11.88
C ASN A 75 -3.21 -2.63 -11.21
N ASP A 76 -2.99 -2.89 -9.91
CA ASP A 76 -3.61 -4.00 -9.19
C ASP A 76 -3.31 -5.39 -9.79
N GLU A 77 -2.16 -5.51 -10.46
CA GLU A 77 -1.69 -6.68 -11.20
C GLU A 77 -0.49 -7.39 -10.58
N GLY A 78 -0.02 -6.92 -9.43
CA GLY A 78 1.16 -7.46 -8.76
C GLY A 78 0.95 -8.80 -8.02
N THR A 79 2.02 -9.28 -7.41
CA THR A 79 2.13 -10.62 -6.81
C THR A 79 2.18 -10.61 -5.28
N GLU A 80 2.20 -9.44 -4.66
CA GLU A 80 2.23 -9.31 -3.21
C GLU A 80 0.89 -9.57 -2.48
N PRO A 81 -0.30 -9.32 -3.06
CA PRO A 81 -1.55 -9.42 -2.34
C PRO A 81 -1.88 -10.86 -1.98
N ILE A 82 -2.08 -11.08 -0.69
CA ILE A 82 -2.61 -12.34 -0.16
C ILE A 82 -4.12 -12.40 -0.36
N MET A 83 -4.76 -11.23 -0.36
CA MET A 83 -6.15 -11.02 -0.70
C MET A 83 -6.28 -9.68 -1.42
N GLN A 84 -7.12 -9.63 -2.46
CA GLN A 84 -7.41 -8.42 -3.22
C GLN A 84 -8.92 -8.37 -3.49
N LEU A 85 -9.63 -7.42 -2.90
CA LEU A 85 -11.08 -7.33 -3.08
C LEU A 85 -11.41 -6.94 -4.53
N PRO A 86 -12.51 -7.47 -5.09
CA PRO A 86 -12.92 -7.13 -6.44
C PRO A 86 -13.25 -5.63 -6.52
N ALA A 87 -12.88 -5.01 -7.64
CA ALA A 87 -13.22 -3.64 -7.96
C ALA A 87 -13.47 -3.55 -9.47
N THR A 88 -14.48 -2.77 -9.85
CA THR A 88 -14.81 -2.52 -11.25
C THR A 88 -15.17 -1.05 -11.44
N LEU A 89 -15.22 -0.60 -12.69
CA LEU A 89 -15.72 0.74 -13.02
C LEU A 89 -17.13 1.00 -12.47
N THR A 90 -17.99 -0.02 -12.43
CA THR A 90 -19.40 0.07 -12.06
C THR A 90 -19.66 -0.14 -10.57
N GLU A 91 -18.94 -1.06 -9.93
CA GLU A 91 -19.10 -1.34 -8.49
C GLU A 91 -18.20 -0.46 -7.62
N ASN A 92 -17.31 0.31 -8.27
CA ASN A 92 -16.28 1.18 -7.71
C ASN A 92 -15.21 0.41 -6.90
N GLY A 93 -13.95 0.82 -7.04
CA GLY A 93 -12.89 0.49 -6.06
C GLY A 93 -12.92 1.42 -4.85
N SER A 94 -11.99 1.25 -3.91
CA SER A 94 -11.82 2.23 -2.83
C SER A 94 -11.20 3.51 -3.40
N GLY A 95 -11.95 4.62 -3.39
CA GLY A 95 -11.46 5.96 -3.75
C GLY A 95 -11.04 6.81 -2.55
N THR A 96 -11.18 6.29 -1.33
CA THR A 96 -10.90 7.05 -0.09
C THR A 96 -9.47 7.56 -0.01
N ASN A 97 -8.52 6.80 -0.56
CA ASN A 97 -7.12 7.22 -0.60
C ASN A 97 -6.85 8.37 -1.60
N GLY A 98 -7.85 8.78 -2.40
CA GLY A 98 -7.76 9.98 -3.23
C GLY A 98 -7.52 11.25 -2.43
N ASP A 99 -7.76 11.28 -1.11
CA ASP A 99 -7.48 12.43 -0.25
C ASP A 99 -5.98 12.79 -0.16
N TYR A 100 -5.09 11.83 -0.46
CA TYR A 100 -3.64 12.05 -0.49
C TYR A 100 -3.17 12.83 -1.72
N THR A 101 -3.98 12.88 -2.78
CA THR A 101 -3.61 13.51 -4.07
C THR A 101 -4.62 14.59 -4.49
N ARG A 102 -5.93 14.27 -4.39
CA ARG A 102 -7.07 15.13 -4.72
C ARG A 102 -6.92 15.76 -6.10
N PHE A 103 -6.79 14.91 -7.09
CA PHE A 103 -6.68 15.33 -8.47
C PHE A 103 -7.90 16.13 -8.93
N ALA A 104 -7.62 17.20 -9.66
CA ALA A 104 -8.60 18.00 -10.36
C ALA A 104 -8.01 18.51 -11.68
N ALA A 105 -8.88 19.03 -12.54
CA ALA A 105 -8.50 19.53 -13.85
C ALA A 105 -8.79 21.02 -13.98
N TYR A 106 -7.82 21.77 -14.50
CA TYR A 106 -7.97 23.17 -14.89
C TYR A 106 -7.22 23.44 -16.18
N ALA A 107 -7.96 23.52 -17.29
CA ALA A 107 -7.39 23.58 -18.64
C ALA A 107 -6.40 24.74 -18.86
N LEU A 108 -6.57 25.87 -18.16
CA LEU A 108 -5.67 27.01 -18.27
C LEU A 108 -4.25 26.70 -17.76
N LEU A 109 -4.07 25.73 -16.86
CA LEU A 109 -2.73 25.28 -16.44
C LEU A 109 -1.91 24.80 -17.64
N LYS A 110 -2.53 24.00 -18.52
CA LYS A 110 -1.89 23.54 -19.76
C LYS A 110 -1.50 24.71 -20.66
N GLN A 111 -2.40 25.68 -20.83
CA GLN A 111 -2.15 26.87 -21.66
C GLN A 111 -0.98 27.72 -21.13
N TYR A 112 -0.84 27.84 -19.81
CA TYR A 112 0.23 28.60 -19.16
C TYR A 112 1.52 27.79 -18.91
N GLY A 113 1.65 26.61 -19.52
CA GLY A 113 2.84 25.77 -19.42
C GLY A 113 3.13 25.31 -17.99
N TYR A 114 2.08 24.93 -17.26
CA TYR A 114 2.20 24.20 -16.00
C TYR A 114 2.26 22.68 -16.29
N PRO A 115 2.99 21.90 -15.48
CA PRO A 115 3.08 20.44 -15.65
C PRO A 115 1.76 19.74 -15.31
N GLY A 116 1.65 18.45 -15.64
CA GLY A 116 0.44 17.65 -15.43
C GLY A 116 -0.61 17.77 -16.54
N GLY A 117 -0.34 18.48 -17.64
CA GLY A 117 -1.22 18.50 -18.82
C GLY A 117 -2.60 19.12 -18.59
N GLY A 118 -2.75 19.95 -17.55
CA GLY A 118 -4.03 20.51 -17.11
C GLY A 118 -4.59 19.84 -15.85
N LEU A 119 -3.99 18.74 -15.40
CA LEU A 119 -4.26 18.14 -14.10
C LEU A 119 -3.40 18.78 -13.01
N TYR A 120 -3.94 18.84 -11.80
CA TYR A 120 -3.23 19.28 -10.61
C TYR A 120 -3.68 18.48 -9.38
N GLU A 121 -2.81 18.42 -8.39
CA GLU A 121 -3.06 17.81 -7.07
C GLU A 121 -3.42 18.90 -6.05
N GLU A 122 -4.33 18.60 -5.13
CA GLU A 122 -4.70 19.47 -3.99
C GLU A 122 -4.66 18.66 -2.68
N PRO A 123 -3.51 18.08 -2.31
CA PRO A 123 -3.44 17.14 -1.21
C PRO A 123 -3.73 17.82 0.13
N TYR A 124 -4.45 17.14 1.03
CA TYR A 124 -4.64 17.66 2.40
C TYR A 124 -3.39 17.56 3.26
N SER A 125 -2.47 16.65 2.92
CA SER A 125 -1.24 16.38 3.67
C SER A 125 -0.07 16.26 2.72
N LEU A 126 1.09 16.80 3.12
CA LEU A 126 2.34 16.62 2.41
C LEU A 126 3.28 15.71 3.21
N PRO A 127 4.16 14.93 2.55
CA PRO A 127 5.18 14.18 3.24
C PRO A 127 6.13 15.12 3.99
N SER A 128 6.45 14.77 5.24
CA SER A 128 7.45 15.50 6.01
C SER A 128 8.86 15.17 5.52
N GLN A 129 9.81 16.10 5.68
CA GLN A 129 11.22 15.81 5.38
C GLN A 129 11.75 14.63 6.18
N LYS A 130 11.28 14.45 7.44
CA LYS A 130 11.65 13.30 8.27
C LYS A 130 11.24 11.97 7.64
N LEU A 131 10.07 11.91 6.99
CA LEU A 131 9.63 10.71 6.26
C LEU A 131 10.51 10.48 5.03
N LEU A 132 10.77 11.52 4.24
CA LEU A 132 11.59 11.41 3.03
C LEU A 132 13.01 10.94 3.34
N ASN A 133 13.58 11.38 4.46
CA ASN A 133 14.91 10.97 4.91
C ASN A 133 15.01 9.50 5.36
N LEU A 134 13.90 8.75 5.42
CA LEU A 134 13.94 7.31 5.70
C LEU A 134 14.30 6.47 4.48
N TYR A 135 14.24 7.05 3.28
CA TYR A 135 14.50 6.35 2.03
C TYR A 135 15.91 6.64 1.53
N GLU A 136 16.57 5.62 1.00
CA GLU A 136 17.88 5.74 0.36
C GLU A 136 17.73 6.15 -1.12
N ASP A 137 18.78 6.74 -1.70
CA ASP A 137 18.78 7.28 -3.07
C ASP A 137 18.33 6.29 -4.16
N LYS A 138 18.48 4.98 -3.93
CA LYS A 138 18.13 3.92 -4.91
C LYS A 138 16.89 3.11 -4.50
N ASP A 139 16.14 3.58 -3.52
CA ASP A 139 14.92 2.92 -3.08
C ASP A 139 13.81 3.14 -4.10
N LEU A 140 13.36 2.07 -4.75
CA LEU A 140 12.31 2.09 -5.78
C LEU A 140 11.00 2.70 -5.28
N ARG A 141 10.76 2.72 -3.97
CA ARG A 141 9.57 3.35 -3.38
C ARG A 141 9.60 4.86 -3.48
N VAL A 142 10.77 5.49 -3.60
CA VAL A 142 10.87 6.94 -3.74
C VAL A 142 10.18 7.38 -5.02
N ASP A 143 10.59 6.79 -6.14
CA ASP A 143 10.04 7.12 -7.47
C ASP A 143 8.61 6.62 -7.66
N GLN A 144 8.22 5.53 -6.96
CA GLN A 144 6.87 4.98 -7.07
C GLN A 144 5.84 5.67 -6.17
N TRP A 145 6.22 6.14 -4.98
CA TRP A 145 5.28 6.65 -3.96
C TRP A 145 5.33 8.16 -3.78
N PHE A 146 6.36 8.82 -4.30
CA PHE A 146 6.49 10.27 -4.23
C PHE A 146 6.79 10.86 -5.61
N GLN A 147 6.33 12.09 -5.83
CA GLN A 147 6.64 12.84 -7.04
C GLN A 147 6.96 14.29 -6.74
N THR A 148 7.76 14.91 -7.61
CA THR A 148 7.99 16.36 -7.63
C THR A 148 8.04 16.86 -9.06
N GLY A 149 7.19 17.84 -9.38
CA GLY A 149 7.17 18.49 -10.68
C GLY A 149 6.53 17.69 -11.83
N ILE A 150 5.99 16.50 -11.57
CA ILE A 150 5.19 15.76 -12.56
C ILE A 150 3.81 16.43 -12.70
N TYR A 151 3.19 16.76 -11.57
CA TYR A 151 1.92 17.48 -11.51
C TYR A 151 2.08 18.86 -10.89
N THR A 152 1.23 19.78 -11.34
CA THR A 152 1.03 21.04 -10.62
C THR A 152 0.41 20.76 -9.27
N VAL A 153 0.83 21.45 -8.22
CA VAL A 153 0.22 21.33 -6.90
C VAL A 153 -0.48 22.63 -6.52
N TYR A 154 -1.73 22.55 -6.08
CA TYR A 154 -2.49 23.69 -5.58
C TYR A 154 -2.52 23.66 -4.06
N LEU A 155 -2.00 24.70 -3.43
CA LEU A 155 -1.96 24.86 -1.97
C LEU A 155 -2.22 26.31 -1.59
N ALA A 156 -3.05 26.52 -0.57
CA ALA A 156 -3.31 27.84 0.01
C ALA A 156 -3.65 28.93 -1.03
N GLY A 157 -4.46 28.60 -2.03
CA GLY A 157 -4.90 29.56 -3.05
C GLY A 157 -3.94 29.75 -4.23
N ARG A 158 -2.87 28.95 -4.33
CA ARG A 158 -1.81 29.14 -5.34
C ARG A 158 -1.41 27.83 -6.02
N PHE A 159 -1.08 27.92 -7.31
CA PHE A 159 -0.53 26.81 -8.09
C PHE A 159 1.00 26.86 -8.10
N PHE A 160 1.64 25.74 -7.76
CA PHE A 160 3.08 25.53 -7.75
C PHE A 160 3.47 24.64 -8.93
N LYS A 161 4.41 25.12 -9.76
CA LYS A 161 4.92 24.36 -10.92
C LYS A 161 5.87 23.23 -10.51
N SER A 162 6.61 23.40 -9.42
CA SER A 162 7.63 22.46 -8.95
C SER A 162 8.00 22.77 -7.50
N GLY A 163 8.84 21.92 -6.91
CA GLY A 163 9.40 22.14 -5.57
C GLY A 163 8.48 21.72 -4.42
N VAL A 164 7.31 21.13 -4.74
CA VAL A 164 6.43 20.49 -3.77
C VAL A 164 6.47 18.99 -4.04
N ILE A 165 6.87 18.23 -3.03
CA ILE A 165 6.85 16.76 -3.06
C ILE A 165 5.48 16.30 -2.54
N THR A 166 4.80 15.43 -3.27
CA THR A 166 3.53 14.84 -2.85
C THR A 166 3.63 13.32 -2.77
N PHE A 167 2.63 12.70 -2.14
CA PHE A 167 2.54 11.24 -2.00
C PHE A 167 1.55 10.70 -3.04
N ASN A 168 2.07 10.15 -4.14
CA ASN A 168 1.29 9.78 -5.32
C ASN A 168 1.06 8.26 -5.45
N LYS A 169 1.41 7.48 -4.43
CA LYS A 169 1.08 6.03 -4.37
C LYS A 169 -0.39 5.74 -4.68
N TYR A 170 -1.29 6.67 -4.35
CA TYR A 170 -2.73 6.52 -4.50
C TYR A 170 -3.33 7.42 -5.60
N GLU A 171 -2.68 7.51 -6.76
CA GLU A 171 -3.30 8.03 -7.99
C GLU A 171 -4.55 7.20 -8.37
N GLY A 172 -4.49 5.90 -8.13
CA GLY A 172 -5.53 4.93 -8.49
C GLY A 172 -5.23 4.23 -9.81
N ASN A 173 -5.92 3.11 -10.03
CA ASN A 173 -5.82 2.30 -11.21
C ASN A 173 -6.54 2.99 -12.39
N PRO A 174 -5.84 3.30 -13.50
CA PRO A 174 -6.44 3.92 -14.66
C PRO A 174 -7.62 3.14 -15.24
N ALA A 175 -7.65 1.82 -15.08
CA ALA A 175 -8.77 0.97 -15.53
C ALA A 175 -10.05 1.16 -14.69
N LEU A 176 -9.98 1.83 -13.53
CA LEU A 176 -11.10 2.11 -12.63
C LEU A 176 -11.60 3.56 -12.73
N THR A 177 -11.11 4.33 -13.71
CA THR A 177 -11.59 5.68 -14.04
C THR A 177 -11.90 5.83 -15.52
N SER A 178 -12.95 6.60 -15.87
CA SER A 178 -13.40 6.76 -17.27
C SER A 178 -13.14 8.14 -17.85
N ASN A 179 -12.87 9.15 -17.00
CA ASN A 179 -12.67 10.54 -17.42
C ASN A 179 -11.18 10.93 -17.54
N GLY A 180 -10.27 9.99 -17.31
CA GLY A 180 -8.82 10.22 -17.34
C GLY A 180 -8.28 11.07 -16.19
N VAL A 181 -9.11 11.42 -15.22
CA VAL A 181 -8.69 12.09 -13.98
C VAL A 181 -8.47 11.02 -12.92
N PRO A 182 -7.24 10.89 -12.36
CA PRO A 182 -7.00 9.98 -11.25
C PRO A 182 -7.93 10.31 -10.07
N ASN A 183 -8.41 9.30 -9.36
CA ASN A 183 -9.39 9.49 -8.28
C ASN A 183 -9.14 8.54 -7.10
N GLY A 184 -7.94 7.96 -7.02
CA GLY A 184 -7.52 7.06 -5.95
C GLY A 184 -8.19 5.69 -5.96
N ARG A 185 -9.08 5.39 -6.93
CA ARG A 185 -9.76 4.10 -7.05
C ARG A 185 -8.77 2.99 -7.33
N GLN A 186 -8.75 1.99 -6.47
CA GLN A 186 -7.89 0.81 -6.59
C GLN A 186 -8.60 -0.40 -6.00
N HIS A 187 -8.11 -1.59 -6.29
CA HIS A 187 -8.51 -2.77 -5.53
C HIS A 187 -8.02 -2.66 -4.10
N VAL A 188 -8.89 -2.97 -3.13
CA VAL A 188 -8.47 -3.01 -1.72
C VAL A 188 -7.63 -4.26 -1.49
N LYS A 189 -6.45 -4.10 -0.90
CA LYS A 189 -5.51 -5.19 -0.61
C LYS A 189 -5.31 -5.29 0.90
N PRO A 190 -6.17 -6.04 1.61
CA PRO A 190 -6.14 -6.05 3.06
C PRO A 190 -4.84 -6.60 3.63
N PHE A 191 -4.19 -7.53 2.91
CA PHE A 191 -2.98 -8.22 3.34
C PHE A 191 -1.99 -8.32 2.17
N LEU A 192 -0.74 -7.94 2.41
CA LEU A 192 0.38 -8.03 1.47
C LEU A 192 1.48 -8.90 2.08
N ILE A 193 2.22 -9.63 1.24
CA ILE A 193 3.34 -10.47 1.71
C ILE A 193 4.46 -9.64 2.36
N SER A 194 4.67 -8.40 1.92
CA SER A 194 5.61 -7.46 2.53
C SER A 194 5.33 -7.24 4.02
N GLU A 195 4.06 -7.21 4.42
CA GLU A 195 3.70 -7.14 5.84
C GLU A 195 4.04 -8.43 6.59
N ALA A 196 3.83 -9.61 6.00
CA ALA A 196 4.20 -10.87 6.64
C ALA A 196 5.69 -10.90 6.99
N TYR A 197 6.54 -10.43 6.08
CA TYR A 197 7.99 -10.31 6.33
C TYR A 197 8.29 -9.34 7.48
N LEU A 198 7.60 -8.19 7.56
CA LEU A 198 7.77 -7.23 8.66
C LEU A 198 7.36 -7.83 10.01
N ILE A 199 6.20 -8.50 10.08
CA ILE A 199 5.71 -9.16 11.30
C ILE A 199 6.69 -10.27 11.74
N ALA A 200 7.19 -11.07 10.79
CA ALA A 200 8.14 -12.14 11.08
C ALA A 200 9.50 -11.61 11.58
N ALA A 201 9.94 -10.43 11.13
CA ALA A 201 11.22 -9.84 11.51
C ALA A 201 11.18 -9.07 12.85
N GLU A 202 10.00 -8.64 13.30
CA GLU A 202 9.84 -7.81 14.50
C GLU A 202 10.40 -8.40 15.82
N PRO A 203 10.28 -9.71 16.12
CA PRO A 203 10.88 -10.28 17.32
C PRO A 203 12.41 -10.08 17.37
N THR A 204 13.09 -10.24 16.24
CA THR A 204 14.56 -10.14 16.14
C THR A 204 15.04 -8.69 16.32
N SER A 205 14.35 -7.71 15.73
CA SER A 205 14.71 -6.30 15.88
C SER A 205 14.54 -5.82 17.33
N ARG A 206 13.50 -6.30 18.02
CA ARG A 206 13.30 -6.04 19.45
C ARG A 206 14.42 -6.66 20.29
N GLN A 207 14.79 -7.91 20.05
CA GLN A 207 15.92 -8.55 20.74
C GLN A 207 17.24 -7.78 20.54
N ALA A 208 17.53 -7.31 19.31
CA ALA A 208 18.70 -6.49 19.03
C ALA A 208 18.68 -5.14 19.78
N THR A 209 17.50 -4.55 19.94
CA THR A 209 17.31 -3.29 20.68
C THR A 209 17.51 -3.47 22.19
N PHE A 210 17.14 -4.64 22.75
CA PHE A 210 17.40 -4.97 24.15
C PHE A 210 18.86 -5.37 24.44
N GLN A 211 19.61 -5.81 23.42
CA GLN A 211 21.05 -6.14 23.54
C GLN A 211 21.97 -4.93 23.38
N GLN A 212 21.46 -3.79 22.93
CA GLN A 212 22.17 -2.51 22.93
C GLN A 212 21.74 -1.71 24.17
N PRO A 213 22.39 -1.84 25.34
CA PRO A 213 22.11 -0.95 26.45
C PRO A 213 22.39 0.47 25.99
N ARG A 214 21.40 1.36 26.17
CA ARG A 214 21.52 2.80 25.95
C ARG A 214 22.74 3.30 26.72
N GLN A 215 23.85 3.48 26.02
CA GLN A 215 24.99 4.21 26.55
C GLN A 215 24.64 5.69 26.39
N HIS A 216 24.13 6.26 27.48
CA HIS A 216 24.12 7.69 27.74
C HIS A 216 25.37 8.04 28.54
#